data_AF-A0AA40YSH3-F1
#
_entry.id   AF-A0AA40YSH3-F1
#
_cell.length_a   1.000
_cell.length_b   1.000
_cell.length_c   1.000
_cell.angle_alpha   90.00
_cell.angle_beta   90.00
_cell.angle_gamma   90.00
#
_symmetry.space_group_name_H-M   'P 1'
#
loop_
_entity.id
_entity.type
_entity.pdbx_description
1 polymer ?
#
loop_
_entity_poly.entity_id
_entity_poly.type
_entity_poly.pdbx_seq_one_letter_code
_entity_poly.pdbx_strand_id
1 'polypeptide(L)' 'MIRYSPEFKQSLVEMHNQGRSYIELAAEYGPSADSIRNWVKLYTVHEVDGEKWTQADVNA' A
#
# COMPACT_ATOMS: atom_id res chain seq x y z
N MET A 1 -3.03 -16.28 -8.94
CA MET A 1 -2.76 -15.05 -8.18
C MET A 1 -2.41 -13.94 -9.14
N ILE A 2 -3.18 -12.86 -9.18
CA ILE A 2 -2.82 -11.68 -9.96
C ILE A 2 -1.60 -11.07 -9.28
N ARG A 3 -0.43 -11.15 -9.92
CA ARG A 3 0.78 -10.48 -9.46
C ARG A 3 0.81 -9.10 -10.09
N TYR A 4 0.52 -8.09 -9.29
CA TYR A 4 0.75 -6.70 -9.69
C TYR A 4 2.24 -6.40 -9.67
N SER A 5 2.74 -5.82 -10.75
CA SER A 5 4.14 -5.38 -10.87
C SER A 5 4.45 -4.27 -9.86
N PRO A 6 5.68 -4.16 -9.36
CA PRO A 6 6.04 -3.15 -8.38
C PRO A 6 5.86 -1.72 -8.90
N GLU A 7 6.00 -1.48 -10.20
CA GLU A 7 5.77 -0.19 -10.84
C GLU A 7 4.29 0.21 -10.72
N PHE A 8 3.39 -0.74 -11.00
CA PHE A 8 1.95 -0.52 -10.90
C PHE A 8 1.51 -0.19 -9.47
N LYS A 9 2.06 -0.92 -8.49
CA LYS A 9 1.78 -0.65 -7.07
C LYS A 9 2.26 0.74 -6.67
N GLN A 10 3.47 1.13 -7.11
CA GLN A 10 4.01 2.47 -6.85
C GLN A 10 3.14 3.57 -7.47
N SER A 11 2.66 3.40 -8.71
CA SER A 11 1.74 4.38 -9.33
C SER A 11 0.48 4.60 -8.50
N LEU A 12 -0.10 3.54 -7.92
CA LEU A 12 -1.30 3.69 -7.06
C LEU A 12 -0.98 4.39 -5.73
N VAL A 13 0.19 4.10 -5.15
CA VAL A 13 0.65 4.76 -3.93
C VAL A 13 0.90 6.25 -4.19
N GLU A 14 1.54 6.59 -5.31
CA GLU A 14 1.78 7.97 -5.71
C GLU A 14 0.48 8.73 -5.99
N MET A 15 -0.46 8.09 -6.70
CA MET A 15 -1.77 8.67 -6.96
C MET A 15 -2.57 8.90 -5.67
N HIS A 16 -2.49 7.99 -4.70
CA HIS A 16 -3.04 8.22 -3.37
C HIS A 16 -2.37 9.43 -2.68
N ASN A 17 -1.03 9.55 -2.74
CA ASN A 17 -0.31 10.71 -2.19
C ASN A 17 -0.71 12.04 -2.84
N GLN A 18 -1.20 12.02 -4.09
CA GLN A 18 -1.79 13.19 -4.76
C GLN A 18 -3.20 13.56 -4.25
N GLY A 19 -3.76 12.80 -3.30
CA GLY A 19 -5.06 13.07 -2.68
C GLY A 19 -6.20 12.17 -3.17
N ARG A 20 -5.91 11.12 -3.94
CA ARG A 20 -6.94 10.18 -4.42
C ARG A 20 -7.29 9.13 -3.36
N SER A 21 -8.56 8.77 -3.27
CA SER A 21 -9.02 7.78 -2.28
C SER A 21 -8.74 6.35 -2.73
N TYR A 22 -8.41 5.46 -1.77
CA TYR A 22 -8.21 4.03 -2.03
C TYR A 22 -9.40 3.38 -2.76
N ILE A 23 -10.62 3.79 -2.44
CA ILE A 23 -11.85 3.26 -3.02
C ILE A 23 -11.96 3.62 -4.50
N GLU A 24 -11.61 4.86 -4.86
CA GLU A 24 -11.62 5.32 -6.25
C GLU A 24 -10.57 4.58 -7.08
N LEU A 25 -9.36 4.47 -6.54
CA LEU A 25 -8.28 3.71 -7.17
C LEU A 25 -8.64 2.24 -7.32
N ALA A 26 -9.34 1.67 -6.35
CA ALA A 26 -9.77 0.28 -6.41
C ALA A 26 -10.84 0.04 -7.46
N ALA A 27 -11.80 0.95 -7.57
CA ALA A 27 -12.86 0.90 -8.56
C ALA A 27 -12.32 1.10 -9.99
N GLU A 28 -11.33 1.98 -10.17
CA GLU A 28 -10.79 2.34 -11.49
C GLU A 28 -9.76 1.33 -12.00
N TYR A 29 -8.85 0.87 -11.13
CA TYR A 29 -7.74 0.00 -11.54
C TYR A 29 -8.02 -1.49 -11.27
N GLY A 30 -9.03 -1.80 -10.47
CA GLY A 30 -9.44 -3.16 -10.09
C GLY A 30 -8.87 -3.76 -8.78
N PRO A 31 -7.70 -3.39 -8.23
CA PRO A 31 -7.25 -3.98 -6.96
C PRO A 31 -8.11 -3.48 -5.80
N SER A 32 -8.33 -4.31 -4.77
CA SER A 32 -9.14 -3.88 -3.62
C SER A 32 -8.49 -2.72 -2.86
N ALA A 33 -9.32 -1.87 -2.24
CA ALA A 33 -8.83 -0.76 -1.42
C ALA A 33 -7.88 -1.23 -0.29
N ASP A 34 -8.13 -2.41 0.28
CA ASP A 34 -7.22 -3.08 1.21
C ASP A 34 -5.86 -3.41 0.59
N SER A 35 -5.83 -3.89 -0.66
CA SER A 35 -4.58 -4.16 -1.38
C SER A 35 -3.78 -2.87 -1.55
N ILE A 36 -4.45 -1.78 -1.94
CA ILE A 36 -3.82 -0.48 -2.12
C ILE A 36 -3.32 0.07 -0.79
N ARG A 37 -4.10 -0.03 0.30
CA ARG A 37 -3.68 0.36 1.65
C ARG A 37 -2.45 -0.42 2.09
N ASN A 38 -2.39 -1.72 1.83
CA ASN A 38 -1.24 -2.55 2.14
C ASN A 38 -0.02 -2.14 1.31
N TRP A 39 -0.20 -1.78 0.04
CA TRP A 39 0.88 -1.23 -0.79
C TRP A 39 1.36 0.11 -0.28
N VAL A 40 0.46 1.04 0.08
CA VAL A 40 0.86 2.30 0.70
C VAL A 40 1.68 2.05 1.96
N LYS A 41 1.30 1.09 2.82
CA LYS A 41 2.11 0.69 3.98
C LYS A 41 3.47 0.06 3.62
N LEU A 42 3.53 -0.75 2.56
CA LEU A 42 4.75 -1.44 2.09
C LEU A 42 5.74 -0.50 1.40
N TYR A 43 5.22 0.46 0.62
CA TYR A 43 6.01 1.40 -0.17
C TYR A 43 6.26 2.71 0.55
N THR A 44 5.45 3.06 1.57
CA THR A 44 5.84 4.09 2.52
C THR A 44 6.94 3.49 3.39
N VAL A 45 8.18 3.77 3.00
CA VAL A 45 9.37 3.38 3.75
C VAL A 45 9.28 4.09 5.09
N HIS A 46 8.82 3.38 6.12
CA HIS A 46 9.12 3.77 7.49
C HIS A 46 10.55 3.30 7.76
N GLU A 47 11.53 4.15 7.43
CA GLU A 47 12.85 4.04 8.03
C GLU A 47 12.69 4.46 9.49
N VAL A 48 12.25 3.51 10.34
CA VAL A 48 12.26 3.69 11.79
C VAL A 48 13.52 3.00 12.27
N ASP A 49 14.62 3.73 12.28
CA ASP A 49 15.71 3.56 13.25
C ASP A 49 16.24 2.12 13.45
N GLY A 50 16.23 1.29 12.39
CA GLY A 50 16.76 -0.07 12.42
C GLY A 50 15.85 -1.16 12.99
N GLU A 51 14.62 -0.87 13.42
CA GLU A 51 13.71 -1.91 13.92
C GLU A 51 12.33 -1.83 13.24
N LYS A 52 12.09 -2.78 12.33
CA LYS A 52 10.84 -2.92 11.59
C LYS A 52 9.80 -3.59 12.47
N TRP A 53 8.86 -2.83 13.01
CA TRP A 53 7.71 -3.40 13.71
C TRP A 53 6.54 -3.58 12.75
N THR A 54 5.96 -4.79 12.74
CA THR A 54 4.71 -5.06 12.04
C THR A 54 3.60 -5.29 13.06
N GLN A 55 2.38 -4.92 12.69
CA GLN A 55 1.19 -5.04 13.56
C GLN A 55 0.87 -6.50 13.97
N ALA A 56 1.61 -7.49 13.46
CA ALA A 56 1.55 -8.88 13.91
C ALA A 56 2.18 -9.10 15.30
N ASP A 57 3.09 -8.23 15.73
CA ASP A 57 3.83 -8.40 16.99
C ASP A 57 3.07 -7.91 18.23
N VAL A 58 1.94 -7.19 18.05
CA VAL A 58 1.18 -6.53 19.14
C VAL A 58 0.18 -7.48 19.83
N ASN A 59 0.08 -8.75 19.43
CA ASN A 59 -0.93 -9.69 19.93
C ASN A 59 -0.36 -10.92 20.69
N ALA A 60 0.86 -10.81 21.23
CA ALA A 60 1.42 -11.80 22.14
C ALA A 60 0.94 -11.63 23.59
#